data_AF-A0A2V6K1Y7-F1
#
_entry.id   AF-A0A2V6K1Y7-F1
#
_cell.length_a   1.000
_cell.length_b   1.000
_cell.length_c   1.000
_cell.angle_alpha   90.00
_cell.angle_beta   90.00
_cell.angle_gamma   90.00
#
_symmetry.space_group_name_H-M   'P 1'
#
loop_
_entity.id
_entity.type
_entity.pdbx_description
1 polymer ?
#
loop_
_entity_poly.entity_id
_entity_poly.type
_entity_poly.pdbx_seq_one_letter_code
_entity_poly.pdbx_strand_id
1 'polypeptide(L)'
;MTNTFFFSGVRLLHRIPLTACAGFLFFVVQNSLPAQTATTEEAVVVTAEEVPSAYGAPPGLSRSRFSNVVNAYVLPPWSFFFGELFEGTGFRHGPPDYRFTQEVEMGLPYRFNVAAETGLERSNGGGGAQTVSLEARWALADWNKIPLNPTIFAEYKFGVGTIRHEEVPPPPGGGEEEESGPPKVPDAYEVRLLLAQEFFERVEWSMNWFFEKENTGDRGREWGFS
;
A
#
# COMPACT_ATOMS: atom_id res chain seq x y z
N MET A 1 16.77 73.39 -27.72
CA MET A 1 15.90 73.65 -28.88
C MET A 1 14.51 73.16 -28.54
N THR A 2 13.60 74.10 -28.56
CA THR A 2 12.17 74.04 -28.25
C THR A 2 11.42 73.23 -29.29
N ASN A 3 10.36 72.50 -28.90
CA ASN A 3 9.12 72.49 -29.66
C ASN A 3 7.95 72.00 -28.79
N THR A 4 7.13 72.97 -28.40
CA THR A 4 5.74 72.86 -27.95
C THR A 4 4.80 72.73 -29.14
N PHE A 5 3.72 71.94 -29.00
CA PHE A 5 2.49 72.14 -29.77
C PHE A 5 1.31 72.48 -28.85
N PHE A 6 0.44 73.32 -29.39
CA PHE A 6 -0.57 74.17 -28.76
C PHE A 6 -1.97 73.51 -28.66
N PHE A 7 -2.62 73.73 -27.50
CA PHE A 7 -4.01 74.20 -27.26
C PHE A 7 -5.28 73.45 -27.73
N SER A 8 -6.24 73.33 -26.77
CA SER A 8 -7.61 73.89 -26.82
C SER A 8 -8.34 73.51 -25.50
N GLY A 9 -8.65 74.45 -24.59
CA GLY A 9 -10.00 75.01 -24.38
C GLY A 9 -10.81 74.16 -23.36
N VAL A 10 -11.59 74.62 -22.37
CA VAL A 10 -12.25 75.88 -22.05
C VAL A 10 -12.62 75.90 -20.54
N ARG A 11 -12.41 77.06 -19.92
CA ARG A 11 -13.06 77.74 -18.77
C ARG A 11 -14.00 76.96 -17.81
N LEU A 12 -13.56 76.93 -16.54
CA LEU A 12 -14.19 77.49 -15.32
C LEU A 12 -15.73 77.39 -15.19
N LEU A 13 -16.21 76.71 -14.13
CA LEU A 13 -17.15 77.33 -13.18
C LEU A 13 -17.14 76.60 -11.82
N HIS A 14 -16.86 77.36 -10.77
CA HIS A 14 -17.08 76.98 -9.37
C HIS A 14 -18.57 76.72 -9.09
N ARG A 15 -18.87 75.75 -8.21
CA ARG A 15 -19.82 75.88 -7.08
C ARG A 15 -19.87 74.59 -6.25
N ILE A 16 -19.40 74.70 -5.02
CA ILE A 16 -19.65 73.78 -3.90
C ILE A 16 -21.05 74.09 -3.33
N PRO A 17 -21.83 73.07 -2.93
CA PRO A 17 -22.40 73.04 -1.57
C PRO A 17 -22.24 71.61 -0.97
N LEU A 18 -21.62 71.41 0.20
CA LEU A 18 -22.15 71.60 1.56
C LEU A 18 -23.60 71.13 1.75
N THR A 19 -23.77 69.83 2.02
CA THR A 19 -24.83 69.19 2.84
C THR A 19 -24.46 67.71 2.97
N ALA A 20 -24.61 66.96 4.04
CA ALA A 20 -24.90 67.17 5.45
C ALA A 20 -24.69 65.77 6.07
N CYS A 21 -24.13 65.70 7.27
CA CYS A 21 -23.99 64.47 8.04
C CYS A 21 -25.37 63.82 8.28
N ALA A 22 -25.62 62.67 7.67
CA ALA A 22 -26.60 61.69 8.14
C ALA A 22 -26.28 60.35 7.49
N GLY A 23 -25.69 59.43 8.25
CA GLY A 23 -25.25 58.14 7.74
C GLY A 23 -25.11 57.12 8.85
N PHE A 24 -26.25 56.83 9.49
CA PHE A 24 -26.61 55.57 10.13
C PHE A 24 -25.50 54.79 10.88
N LEU A 25 -25.63 54.82 12.21
CA LEU A 25 -25.28 53.73 13.11
C LEU A 25 -25.78 52.39 12.54
N PHE A 26 -24.94 51.68 11.81
CA PHE A 26 -25.14 50.26 11.60
C PHE A 26 -24.71 49.54 12.87
N PHE A 27 -25.70 49.28 13.73
CA PHE A 27 -25.62 48.19 14.69
C PHE A 27 -25.18 46.95 13.92
N VAL A 28 -24.00 46.41 14.26
CA VAL A 28 -23.64 45.05 13.86
C VAL A 28 -24.61 44.12 14.58
N VAL A 29 -25.70 43.79 13.92
CA VAL A 29 -26.49 42.60 14.27
C VAL A 29 -25.55 41.44 13.98
N GLN A 30 -24.91 40.92 15.03
CA GLN A 30 -24.33 39.59 14.97
C GLN A 30 -25.49 38.64 14.70
N ASN A 31 -25.64 38.23 13.44
CA ASN A 31 -26.41 37.04 13.14
C ASN A 31 -25.62 35.88 13.76
N SER A 32 -25.95 35.54 15.00
CA SER A 32 -25.61 34.25 15.57
C SER A 32 -26.21 33.22 14.61
N LEU A 33 -25.37 32.62 13.76
CA LEU A 33 -25.72 31.37 13.11
C LEU A 33 -26.24 30.46 14.23
N PRO A 34 -27.41 29.82 14.10
CA PRO A 34 -27.79 28.81 15.05
C PRO A 34 -26.62 27.82 15.11
N ALA A 35 -25.95 27.79 16.26
CA ALA A 35 -25.02 26.73 16.58
C ALA A 35 -25.75 25.44 16.25
N GLN A 36 -25.15 24.61 15.42
CA GLN A 36 -25.67 23.28 15.14
C GLN A 36 -25.77 22.61 16.51
N THR A 37 -26.99 22.55 17.06
CA THR A 37 -27.27 21.74 18.24
C THR A 37 -26.70 20.38 17.89
N ALA A 38 -25.78 19.88 18.71
CA ALA A 38 -25.20 18.56 18.53
C ALA A 38 -26.35 17.58 18.36
N THR A 39 -26.65 17.25 17.09
CA THR A 39 -27.46 16.09 16.75
C THR A 39 -26.70 14.98 17.41
N THR A 40 -27.34 14.40 18.42
CA THR A 40 -27.04 13.15 19.13
C THR A 40 -25.67 12.59 18.76
N GLU A 41 -24.77 12.49 19.73
CA GLU A 41 -23.65 11.55 19.65
C GLU A 41 -24.23 10.17 19.35
N GLU A 42 -24.48 9.87 18.08
CA GLU A 42 -24.59 8.52 17.59
C GLU A 42 -23.22 7.95 17.90
N ALA A 43 -23.13 7.25 19.03
CA ALA A 43 -21.98 6.46 19.38
C ALA A 43 -21.67 5.69 18.11
N VAL A 44 -20.51 5.97 17.49
CA VAL A 44 -20.06 5.21 16.33
C VAL A 44 -19.91 3.78 16.84
N VAL A 45 -20.94 2.97 16.63
CA VAL A 45 -20.92 1.57 16.99
C VAL A 45 -20.04 0.93 15.93
N VAL A 46 -18.75 0.89 16.22
CA VAL A 46 -17.80 0.10 15.45
C VAL A 46 -18.15 -1.36 15.72
N THR A 47 -19.08 -1.91 14.94
CA THR A 47 -19.32 -3.34 14.89
C THR A 47 -18.17 -3.97 14.10
N ALA A 48 -17.06 -4.26 14.77
CA ALA A 48 -16.06 -5.13 14.20
C ALA A 48 -16.59 -6.57 14.30
N GLU A 49 -16.87 -7.20 13.16
CA GLU A 49 -16.98 -8.65 13.12
C GLU A 49 -15.63 -9.23 13.56
N GLU A 50 -15.65 -10.09 14.58
CA GLU A 50 -14.45 -10.75 15.05
C GLU A 50 -13.92 -11.64 13.93
N VAL A 51 -12.70 -11.35 13.47
CA VAL A 51 -12.08 -12.13 12.41
C VAL A 51 -11.92 -13.56 12.94
N PRO A 52 -12.39 -14.60 12.22
CA PRO A 52 -12.32 -15.97 12.69
C PRO A 52 -10.89 -16.37 13.07
N SER A 53 -10.70 -16.80 14.32
CA SER A 53 -9.46 -17.37 14.83
C SER A 53 -9.39 -18.88 14.61
N ALA A 54 -8.18 -19.42 14.50
CA ALA A 54 -7.96 -20.85 14.35
C ALA A 54 -6.95 -21.34 15.39
N TYR A 55 -7.21 -22.52 15.96
CA TYR A 55 -6.26 -23.21 16.85
C TYR A 55 -5.80 -22.38 18.05
N GLY A 56 -6.61 -21.41 18.50
CA GLY A 56 -6.34 -20.53 19.63
C GLY A 56 -5.49 -19.29 19.33
N ALA A 57 -5.13 -19.04 18.06
CA ALA A 57 -4.30 -17.89 17.68
C ALA A 57 -5.10 -16.58 17.63
N PRO A 58 -4.51 -15.44 18.04
CA PRO A 58 -5.09 -14.12 17.83
C PRO A 58 -5.36 -13.86 16.34
N PRO A 59 -6.52 -13.29 15.97
CA PRO A 59 -6.85 -13.07 14.57
C PRO A 59 -5.83 -12.21 13.82
N GLY A 60 -5.17 -11.26 14.50
CA GLY A 60 -4.16 -10.38 13.90
C GLY A 60 -2.92 -11.11 13.37
N LEU A 61 -2.60 -12.28 13.92
CA LEU A 61 -1.42 -13.08 13.55
C LEU A 61 -1.75 -14.12 12.46
N SER A 62 -3.01 -14.56 12.38
CA SER A 62 -3.52 -15.36 11.26
C SER A 62 -3.89 -14.49 10.06
N ARG A 63 -4.35 -13.26 10.30
CA ARG A 63 -4.87 -12.31 9.31
C ARG A 63 -4.57 -10.89 9.74
N SER A 64 -3.42 -10.36 9.31
CA SER A 64 -3.11 -8.96 9.46
C SER A 64 -4.06 -8.11 8.60
N ARG A 65 -4.68 -7.12 9.22
CA ARG A 65 -5.54 -6.14 8.53
C ARG A 65 -4.75 -5.02 7.84
N PHE A 66 -3.45 -4.96 8.08
CA PHE A 66 -2.60 -3.85 7.65
C PHE A 66 -1.54 -4.26 6.62
N SER A 67 -1.14 -5.53 6.58
CA SER A 67 -0.18 -6.04 5.60
C SER A 67 -0.23 -7.56 5.53
N ASN A 68 -0.43 -8.10 4.33
CA ASN A 68 -0.44 -9.55 4.08
C ASN A 68 0.94 -10.19 4.29
N VAL A 69 2.00 -9.37 4.27
CA VAL A 69 3.41 -9.82 4.31
C VAL A 69 3.84 -10.30 5.70
N VAL A 70 3.14 -9.90 6.76
CA VAL A 70 3.53 -10.17 8.16
C VAL A 70 2.66 -11.23 8.84
N ASN A 71 1.85 -11.97 8.07
CA ASN A 71 1.06 -13.09 8.61
C ASN A 71 2.00 -14.17 9.15
N ALA A 72 1.74 -14.63 10.38
CA ALA A 72 2.62 -15.55 11.08
C ALA A 72 1.96 -16.91 11.38
N TYR A 73 0.64 -17.02 11.18
CA TYR A 73 -0.12 -18.22 11.52
C TYR A 73 -1.12 -18.63 10.43
N VAL A 74 -1.95 -19.64 10.73
CA VAL A 74 -2.84 -20.32 9.76
C VAL A 74 -4.31 -19.91 9.90
N LEU A 75 -5.06 -20.16 8.83
CA LEU A 75 -6.48 -19.86 8.73
C LEU A 75 -7.32 -21.00 9.34
N PRO A 76 -8.57 -20.73 9.75
CA PRO A 76 -9.50 -21.80 10.10
C PRO A 76 -9.72 -22.76 8.93
N PRO A 77 -9.92 -24.07 9.19
CA PRO A 77 -10.22 -25.03 8.14
C PRO A 77 -11.41 -24.60 7.29
N TRP A 78 -11.24 -24.67 5.97
CA TRP A 78 -12.23 -24.31 4.94
C TRP A 78 -12.59 -22.83 4.89
N SER A 79 -11.84 -21.97 5.58
CA SER A 79 -11.97 -20.53 5.42
C SER A 79 -11.08 -20.02 4.30
N PHE A 80 -11.57 -19.02 3.58
CA PHE A 80 -10.86 -18.38 2.49
C PHE A 80 -10.49 -16.94 2.87
N PHE A 81 -9.36 -16.49 2.36
CA PHE A 81 -8.92 -15.11 2.38
C PHE A 81 -8.62 -14.68 0.93
N PHE A 82 -9.03 -13.45 0.61
CA PHE A 82 -8.81 -12.83 -0.69
C PHE A 82 -8.09 -11.52 -0.41
N GLY A 83 -6.83 -11.44 -0.83
CA GLY A 83 -5.97 -10.28 -0.66
C GLY A 83 -5.78 -9.56 -2.00
N GLU A 84 -5.82 -8.24 -1.97
CA GLU A 84 -5.45 -7.40 -3.10
C GLU A 84 -4.58 -6.26 -2.60
N LEU A 85 -3.37 -6.16 -3.13
CA LEU A 85 -2.41 -5.10 -2.85
C LEU A 85 -2.24 -4.27 -4.12
N PHE A 86 -2.40 -2.96 -3.99
CA PHE A 86 -2.04 -2.01 -5.04
C PHE A 86 -0.94 -1.10 -4.53
N GLU A 87 0.17 -1.07 -5.25
CA GLU A 87 1.31 -0.20 -4.96
C GLU A 87 1.53 0.73 -6.16
N GLY A 88 1.66 2.03 -5.88
CA GLY A 88 1.92 3.04 -6.90
C GLY A 88 3.17 3.85 -6.55
N THR A 89 4.16 3.85 -7.45
CA THR A 89 5.38 4.64 -7.29
C THR A 89 5.35 5.82 -8.23
N GLY A 90 5.31 7.03 -7.66
CA GLY A 90 5.38 8.28 -8.41
C GLY A 90 6.80 8.80 -8.51
N PHE A 91 7.28 9.08 -9.72
CA PHE A 91 8.60 9.67 -9.95
C PHE A 91 8.51 11.17 -10.25
N ARG A 92 9.58 11.92 -9.94
CA ARG A 92 9.66 13.36 -10.28
C ARG A 92 9.63 13.59 -11.79
N HIS A 93 10.18 12.64 -12.56
CA HIS A 93 10.21 12.65 -14.02
C HIS A 93 9.86 11.24 -14.51
N GLY A 94 9.05 11.15 -15.57
CA GLY A 94 8.61 9.88 -16.15
C GLY A 94 7.19 9.46 -15.73
N PRO A 95 6.66 8.38 -16.35
CA PRO A 95 5.38 7.80 -15.96
C PRO A 95 5.48 7.11 -14.59
N PRO A 96 4.38 7.03 -13.81
CA PRO A 96 4.35 6.25 -12.58
C PRO A 96 4.37 4.75 -12.86
N ASP A 97 4.92 4.00 -11.91
CA ASP A 97 4.86 2.54 -11.90
C ASP A 97 3.73 2.06 -11.01
N TYR A 98 3.09 0.96 -11.40
CA TYR A 98 2.04 0.31 -10.63
C TYR A 98 2.34 -1.17 -10.49
N ARG A 99 2.25 -1.67 -9.26
CA ARG A 99 2.23 -3.09 -8.95
C ARG A 99 0.88 -3.45 -8.36
N PHE A 100 0.41 -4.62 -8.75
CA PHE A 100 -0.83 -5.16 -8.28
C PHE A 100 -0.64 -6.64 -7.96
N THR A 101 -0.93 -7.01 -6.72
CA THR A 101 -0.75 -8.36 -6.20
C THR A 101 -2.09 -8.88 -5.73
N GLN A 102 -2.50 -10.04 -6.24
CA GLN A 102 -3.73 -10.71 -5.82
C GLN A 102 -3.41 -12.05 -5.20
N GLU A 103 -4.00 -12.33 -4.04
CA GLU A 103 -3.78 -13.55 -3.29
C GLU A 103 -5.13 -14.21 -2.99
N VAL A 104 -5.18 -15.53 -3.18
CA VAL A 104 -6.26 -16.37 -2.65
C VAL A 104 -5.65 -17.41 -1.74
N GLU A 105 -6.00 -17.36 -0.46
CA GLU A 105 -5.52 -18.27 0.56
C GLU A 105 -6.69 -19.08 1.15
N MET A 106 -6.42 -20.34 1.47
CA MET A 106 -7.37 -21.27 2.06
C MET A 106 -6.77 -22.01 3.25
N GLY A 107 -7.48 -22.00 4.37
CA GLY A 107 -7.17 -22.86 5.51
C GLY A 107 -7.64 -24.29 5.29
N LEU A 108 -6.82 -25.25 5.70
CA LEU A 108 -7.08 -26.68 5.67
C LEU A 108 -6.99 -27.27 7.09
N PRO A 109 -7.60 -28.44 7.32
CA PRO A 109 -7.38 -29.19 8.56
C PRO A 109 -5.89 -29.43 8.83
N TYR A 110 -5.56 -29.74 10.09
CA TYR A 110 -4.19 -30.01 10.54
C TYR A 110 -3.24 -28.82 10.45
N ARG A 111 -3.78 -27.60 10.66
CA ARG A 111 -3.03 -26.35 10.77
C ARG A 111 -2.24 -26.01 9.51
N PHE A 112 -2.86 -26.20 8.35
CA PHE A 112 -2.19 -26.04 7.06
C PHE A 112 -2.95 -25.02 6.22
N ASN A 113 -2.24 -24.15 5.51
CA ASN A 113 -2.81 -23.25 4.52
C ASN A 113 -2.16 -23.50 3.16
N VAL A 114 -2.93 -23.23 2.12
CA VAL A 114 -2.43 -23.08 0.76
C VAL A 114 -2.84 -21.72 0.23
N ALA A 115 -1.97 -21.07 -0.53
CA ALA A 115 -2.31 -19.86 -1.25
C ALA A 115 -1.81 -19.89 -2.69
N ALA A 116 -2.44 -19.07 -3.52
CA ALA A 116 -1.96 -18.73 -4.84
C ALA A 116 -1.91 -17.20 -4.97
N GLU A 117 -0.76 -16.69 -5.40
CA GLU A 117 -0.56 -15.25 -5.63
C GLU A 117 -0.37 -14.99 -7.13
N THR A 118 -0.82 -13.83 -7.60
CA THR A 118 -0.55 -13.32 -8.95
C THR A 118 -0.05 -11.88 -8.87
N GLY A 119 1.14 -11.64 -9.43
CA GLY A 119 1.72 -10.32 -9.57
C GLY A 119 1.51 -9.76 -10.98
N LEU A 120 0.95 -8.56 -11.06
CA LEU A 120 0.81 -7.76 -12.27
C LEU A 120 1.63 -6.48 -12.12
N GLU A 121 2.35 -6.11 -13.17
CA GLU A 121 3.14 -4.88 -13.19
C GLU A 121 2.78 -4.03 -14.41
N ARG A 122 2.77 -2.71 -14.21
CA ARG A 122 2.80 -1.71 -15.26
C ARG A 122 3.97 -0.76 -15.02
N SER A 123 4.93 -0.76 -15.93
CA SER A 123 6.09 0.13 -15.90
C SER A 123 6.47 0.59 -17.31
N ASN A 124 7.00 1.80 -17.43
CA ASN A 124 7.51 2.38 -18.68
C ASN A 124 6.57 2.25 -19.90
N GLY A 125 5.26 2.36 -19.66
CA GLY A 125 4.22 2.27 -20.71
C GLY A 125 3.80 0.84 -21.10
N GLY A 126 4.53 -0.18 -20.68
CA GLY A 126 4.17 -1.60 -20.80
C GLY A 126 3.48 -2.14 -19.55
N GLY A 127 2.81 -3.28 -19.67
CA GLY A 127 2.24 -3.98 -18.51
C GLY A 127 1.90 -5.44 -18.78
N GLY A 128 1.68 -6.21 -17.73
CA GLY A 128 1.27 -7.60 -17.82
C GLY A 128 1.56 -8.40 -16.56
N ALA A 129 1.26 -9.70 -16.62
CA ALA A 129 1.60 -10.64 -15.55
C ALA A 129 3.12 -10.77 -15.43
N GLN A 130 3.60 -10.74 -14.18
CA GLN A 130 5.01 -10.84 -13.81
C GLN A 130 5.28 -12.21 -13.18
N THR A 131 4.52 -12.52 -12.14
CA THR A 131 4.66 -13.75 -11.34
C THR A 131 3.32 -14.42 -11.09
N VAL A 132 3.38 -15.73 -10.92
CA VAL A 132 2.36 -16.51 -10.21
C VAL A 132 3.09 -17.30 -9.15
N SER A 133 2.58 -17.38 -7.92
CA SER A 133 3.18 -18.21 -6.88
C SER A 133 2.19 -19.17 -6.26
N LEU A 134 2.73 -20.26 -5.72
CA LEU A 134 2.01 -21.20 -4.88
C LEU A 134 2.68 -21.24 -3.52
N GLU A 135 1.89 -21.07 -2.48
CA GLU A 135 2.36 -20.98 -1.11
C GLU A 135 1.74 -22.07 -0.26
N ALA A 136 2.51 -22.56 0.71
CA ALA A 136 2.07 -23.47 1.73
C ALA A 136 2.57 -22.99 3.09
N ARG A 137 1.67 -23.00 4.08
CA ARG A 137 1.99 -22.62 5.47
C ARG A 137 1.54 -23.70 6.42
N TRP A 138 2.37 -24.09 7.38
CA TRP A 138 2.07 -25.14 8.34
C TRP A 138 2.48 -24.78 9.76
N ALA A 139 1.51 -24.68 10.67
CA ALA A 139 1.78 -24.42 12.08
C ALA A 139 2.03 -25.73 12.83
N LEU A 140 3.17 -25.79 13.55
CA LEU A 140 3.67 -27.04 14.12
C LEU A 140 2.87 -27.53 15.33
N ALA A 141 2.17 -26.63 16.03
CA ALA A 141 1.32 -26.94 17.17
C ALA A 141 0.14 -25.97 17.22
N ASP A 142 -0.85 -26.28 18.05
CA ASP A 142 -1.87 -25.28 18.39
C ASP A 142 -1.22 -24.09 19.13
N TRP A 143 -1.89 -22.96 19.12
CA TRP A 143 -1.38 -21.73 19.70
C TRP A 143 -1.06 -21.89 21.19
N ASN A 144 0.06 -21.29 21.61
CA ASN A 144 0.62 -21.32 22.96
C ASN A 144 0.90 -22.74 23.52
N LYS A 145 1.00 -23.77 22.67
CA LYS A 145 1.43 -25.12 23.12
C LYS A 145 2.94 -25.29 23.20
N ILE A 146 3.67 -24.58 22.33
CA ILE A 146 5.14 -24.53 22.32
C ILE A 146 5.57 -23.06 22.18
N PRO A 147 6.75 -22.68 22.69
CA PRO A 147 7.21 -21.29 22.62
C PRO A 147 7.26 -20.76 21.18
N LEU A 148 6.86 -19.50 21.00
CA LEU A 148 6.98 -18.74 19.74
C LEU A 148 6.12 -19.24 18.56
N ASN A 149 5.23 -20.21 18.79
CA ASN A 149 4.25 -20.70 17.81
C ASN A 149 4.84 -20.90 16.40
N PRO A 150 5.92 -21.71 16.27
CA PRO A 150 6.67 -21.79 15.03
C PRO A 150 5.80 -22.34 13.90
N THR A 151 5.88 -21.65 12.77
CA THR A 151 5.15 -21.97 11.55
C THR A 151 6.13 -21.99 10.38
N ILE A 152 6.04 -23.04 9.57
CA ILE A 152 6.87 -23.18 8.37
C ILE A 152 6.08 -22.66 7.18
N PHE A 153 6.75 -21.87 6.34
CA PHE A 153 6.20 -21.38 5.10
C PHE A 153 7.12 -21.77 3.95
N ALA A 154 6.53 -22.18 2.85
CA ALA A 154 7.23 -22.49 1.62
C ALA A 154 6.45 -21.91 0.45
N GLU A 155 7.17 -21.29 -0.47
CA GLU A 155 6.62 -20.68 -1.66
C GLU A 155 7.44 -21.10 -2.88
N TYR A 156 6.75 -21.33 -3.99
CA TYR A 156 7.36 -21.45 -5.30
C TYR A 156 6.79 -20.37 -6.22
N LYS A 157 7.66 -19.49 -6.71
CA LYS A 157 7.34 -18.39 -7.63
C LYS A 157 7.68 -18.80 -9.05
N PHE A 158 6.70 -18.71 -9.93
CA PHE A 158 6.84 -18.90 -11.37
C PHE A 158 7.02 -17.53 -12.03
N GLY A 159 8.14 -17.34 -12.71
CA GLY A 159 8.35 -16.17 -13.55
C GLY A 159 7.60 -16.34 -14.87
N VAL A 160 6.49 -15.62 -15.04
CA VAL A 160 5.65 -15.69 -16.25
C VAL A 160 5.88 -14.52 -17.20
N GLY A 161 6.37 -13.40 -16.67
CA GLY A 161 6.62 -12.17 -17.41
C GLY A 161 8.10 -11.85 -17.61
N THR A 162 8.33 -10.67 -18.18
CA THR A 162 9.64 -10.05 -18.32
C THR A 162 9.87 -9.07 -17.18
N ILE A 163 11.09 -8.99 -16.68
CA ILE A 163 11.56 -7.94 -15.78
C ILE A 163 11.48 -6.63 -16.57
N ARG A 164 10.67 -5.69 -16.10
CA ARG A 164 10.53 -4.35 -16.70
C ARG A 164 11.12 -3.25 -15.83
N HIS A 165 11.33 -3.56 -14.56
CA HIS A 165 12.02 -2.71 -13.60
C HIS A 165 13.44 -3.25 -13.39
N GLU A 166 14.44 -2.63 -14.01
CA GLU A 166 15.84 -2.90 -13.68
C GLU A 166 16.18 -2.21 -12.35
N GLU A 167 16.61 -2.98 -11.35
CA GLU A 167 17.08 -2.42 -10.06
C GLU A 167 18.41 -1.65 -10.18
N VAL A 168 19.06 -1.72 -11.34
CA VAL A 168 20.39 -1.14 -11.59
C VAL A 168 20.31 -0.23 -12.80
N PRO A 169 20.89 0.99 -12.75
CA PRO A 169 20.99 1.84 -13.94
C PRO A 169 21.78 1.12 -15.04
N PRO A 170 21.40 1.28 -16.32
CA PRO A 170 22.06 0.59 -17.42
C PRO A 170 23.56 0.91 -17.41
N PRO A 171 24.43 -0.09 -17.64
CA PRO A 171 25.87 0.12 -17.64
C PRO A 171 26.25 1.14 -18.72
N PRO A 172 27.19 2.06 -18.44
CA PRO A 172 27.62 3.04 -19.42
C PRO A 172 28.52 2.35 -20.46
N GLY A 173 27.97 1.99 -21.60
CA GLY A 173 28.78 1.54 -22.74
C GLY A 173 28.00 0.75 -23.77
N GLY A 174 27.79 1.36 -24.93
CA GLY A 174 27.31 0.66 -26.12
C GLY A 174 28.28 -0.44 -26.54
N GLY A 175 27.85 -1.68 -26.38
CA GLY A 175 28.44 -2.87 -26.95
C GLY A 175 27.31 -3.74 -27.43
N GLU A 176 27.22 -3.90 -28.74
CA GLU A 176 26.40 -4.85 -29.52
C GLU A 176 25.30 -5.55 -28.70
N GLU A 177 24.13 -4.92 -28.65
CA GLU A 177 22.90 -5.50 -28.11
C GLU A 177 22.56 -6.75 -28.94
N GLU A 178 22.94 -7.94 -28.45
CA GLU A 178 22.24 -9.15 -28.84
C GLU A 178 20.75 -8.92 -28.64
N GLU A 179 19.96 -9.29 -29.64
CA GLU A 179 18.51 -9.14 -29.77
C GLU A 179 17.75 -10.01 -28.72
N SER A 180 18.13 -9.89 -27.46
CA SER A 180 17.45 -10.47 -26.32
C SER A 180 16.43 -9.45 -25.86
N GLY A 181 15.13 -9.74 -26.00
CA GLY A 181 14.09 -8.98 -25.33
C GLY A 181 14.34 -8.85 -23.82
N PRO A 182 13.52 -8.04 -23.11
CA PRO A 182 13.72 -7.79 -21.69
C PRO A 182 13.83 -9.11 -20.89
N PRO A 183 14.77 -9.20 -19.94
CA PRO A 183 15.10 -10.45 -19.26
C PRO A 183 13.86 -11.05 -18.59
N LYS A 184 13.72 -12.37 -18.65
CA LYS A 184 12.56 -13.05 -18.04
C LYS A 184 12.70 -13.06 -16.52
N VAL A 185 11.60 -12.88 -15.80
CA VAL A 185 11.59 -13.10 -14.34
C VAL A 185 11.99 -14.55 -14.08
N PRO A 186 12.97 -14.82 -13.19
CA PRO A 186 13.37 -16.17 -12.87
C PRO A 186 12.32 -16.86 -11.99
N ASP A 187 12.26 -18.19 -12.09
CA ASP A 187 11.55 -18.98 -11.08
C ASP A 187 12.36 -18.97 -9.79
N ALA A 188 11.69 -18.95 -8.63
CA ALA A 188 12.34 -18.97 -7.33
C ALA A 188 11.59 -19.86 -6.34
N TYR A 189 12.29 -20.34 -5.32
CA TYR A 189 11.64 -20.88 -4.14
C TYR A 189 12.08 -20.11 -2.91
N GLU A 190 11.13 -19.93 -2.00
CA GLU A 190 11.34 -19.25 -0.74
C GLU A 190 10.87 -20.15 0.40
N VAL A 191 11.66 -20.19 1.48
CA VAL A 191 11.29 -20.87 2.71
C VAL A 191 11.40 -19.88 3.85
N ARG A 192 10.36 -19.80 4.68
CA ARG A 192 10.35 -18.96 5.88
C ARG A 192 10.09 -19.77 7.14
N LEU A 193 10.72 -19.34 8.23
CA LEU A 193 10.34 -19.68 9.59
C LEU A 193 9.63 -18.46 10.18
N LEU A 194 8.33 -18.62 10.45
CA LEU A 194 7.50 -17.59 11.04
C LEU A 194 7.38 -17.88 12.54
N LEU A 195 7.73 -16.89 13.36
CA LEU A 195 7.64 -16.94 14.81
C LEU A 195 6.67 -15.87 15.27
N ALA A 196 5.78 -16.22 16.20
CA ALA A 196 4.87 -15.24 16.78
C ALA A 196 4.50 -15.57 18.22
N GLN A 197 4.30 -14.52 19.01
CA GLN A 197 3.93 -14.64 20.41
C GLN A 197 3.04 -13.48 20.81
N GLU A 198 2.01 -13.82 21.59
CA GLU A 198 1.23 -12.84 22.34
C GLU A 198 1.76 -12.78 23.77
N PHE A 199 2.13 -11.58 24.20
CA PHE A 199 2.61 -11.30 25.55
C PHE A 199 1.54 -10.54 26.34
N PHE A 200 1.24 -11.03 27.55
CA PHE A 200 0.31 -10.40 28.50
C PHE A 200 -1.08 -10.07 27.92
N GLU A 201 -1.51 -10.80 26.88
CA GLU A 201 -2.80 -10.60 26.18
C GLU A 201 -2.95 -9.19 25.59
N ARG A 202 -1.83 -8.51 25.28
CA ARG A 202 -1.82 -7.08 24.89
C ARG A 202 -0.82 -6.75 23.80
N VAL A 203 0.28 -7.50 23.73
CA VAL A 203 1.35 -7.22 22.78
C VAL A 203 1.52 -8.43 21.89
N GLU A 204 1.13 -8.29 20.63
CA GLU A 204 1.43 -9.25 19.58
C GLU A 204 2.80 -8.93 18.99
N TRP A 205 3.65 -9.95 18.88
CA TRP A 205 4.96 -9.87 18.25
C TRP A 205 5.08 -10.98 17.22
N SER A 206 5.67 -10.66 16.07
CA SER A 206 6.05 -11.62 15.06
C SER A 206 7.45 -11.31 14.52
N MET A 207 8.12 -12.35 14.03
CA MET A 207 9.38 -12.28 13.32
C MET A 207 9.44 -13.39 12.29
N ASN A 208 9.80 -13.03 11.07
CA ASN A 208 9.92 -13.99 9.97
C ASN A 208 11.37 -14.05 9.52
N TRP A 209 11.97 -15.25 9.53
CA TRP A 209 13.26 -15.50 8.87
C TRP A 209 13.01 -16.12 7.52
N PHE A 210 13.68 -15.64 6.47
CA PHE A 210 13.50 -16.16 5.12
C PHE A 210 14.81 -16.53 4.45
N PHE A 211 14.70 -17.48 3.52
CA PHE A 211 15.71 -17.82 2.54
C PHE A 211 15.03 -17.96 1.18
N GLU A 212 15.49 -17.20 0.20
CA GLU A 212 15.05 -17.28 -1.18
C GLU A 212 16.21 -17.72 -2.08
N LYS A 213 15.87 -18.50 -3.12
CA LYS A 213 16.80 -18.84 -4.18
C LYS A 213 16.11 -18.86 -5.52
N GLU A 214 16.74 -18.18 -6.48
CA GLU A 214 16.40 -18.27 -7.89
C GLU A 214 16.90 -19.59 -8.49
N ASN A 215 16.04 -20.24 -9.25
CA ASN A 215 16.32 -21.51 -9.91
C ASN A 215 16.88 -21.34 -11.33
N THR A 216 16.55 -20.22 -11.97
CA THR A 216 16.86 -19.90 -13.37
C THR A 216 17.67 -18.60 -13.45
N GLY A 217 18.58 -18.47 -14.43
CA GLY A 217 19.46 -17.29 -14.55
C GLY A 217 20.70 -17.38 -13.67
N ASP A 218 21.10 -16.26 -13.06
CA ASP A 218 22.33 -16.12 -12.26
C ASP A 218 22.27 -16.79 -10.88
N ARG A 219 21.10 -17.34 -10.51
CA ARG A 219 20.86 -18.12 -9.28
C ARG A 219 21.21 -17.31 -8.02
N GLY A 220 20.62 -16.12 -7.93
CA GLY A 220 20.65 -15.31 -6.73
C GLY A 220 20.19 -16.10 -5.51
N ARG A 221 20.77 -15.76 -4.35
CA ARG A 221 20.37 -16.30 -3.05
C ARG A 221 20.26 -15.15 -2.09
N GLU A 222 19.13 -15.08 -1.39
CA GLU A 222 18.89 -14.08 -0.38
C GLU A 222 18.49 -14.76 0.92
N TRP A 223 18.86 -14.15 2.03
CA TRP A 223 18.31 -14.46 3.34
C TRP A 223 18.06 -13.14 4.07
N GLY A 224 17.13 -13.16 5.00
CA GLY A 224 16.84 -11.98 5.79
C GLY A 224 15.80 -12.24 6.85
N PHE A 225 15.33 -11.15 7.45
CA PHE A 225 14.25 -11.20 8.40
C PHE A 225 13.40 -9.92 8.36
N SER A 226 12.15 -10.04 8.79
CA SER A 226 11.20 -8.94 8.95
C SER A 226 10.53 -9.01 10.31
#